data_AF-A0A1Q9C5X7-F1
#
_entry.id   AF-A0A1Q9C5X7-F1
#
_cell.length_a   1.000
_cell.length_b   1.000
_cell.length_c   1.000
_cell.angle_alpha   90.00
_cell.angle_beta   90.00
_cell.angle_gamma   90.00
#
_symmetry.space_group_name_H-M   'P 1'
#
loop_
_entity.id
_entity.type
_entity.pdbx_description
1 polymer ?
#
loop_
_entity_poly.entity_id
_entity_poly.type
_entity_poly.pdbx_seq_one_letter_code
_entity_poly.pdbx_strand_id
1 'polypeptide(L)'
;MHDDVSAPPALHVEAAQLPKQYPLQLGLAYLLLVGYLVRTLFVSLCLPASVGVILTGWSFSYFIQEDIFVGRDMLQELAFFLVLLTAGLEISILHLKPYFFVLALVPCTAELLAIAAYSPRRSSCWFQLKSHVVGEGQREERLRRPWT
;
A
#
# COMPACT_ATOMS: atom_id res chain seq x y z
N MET A 1 24.91 -24.97 -61.10
CA MET A 1 23.73 -25.72 -60.63
C MET A 1 23.96 -26.01 -59.15
N HIS A 2 23.77 -24.99 -58.33
CA HIS A 2 23.71 -25.06 -56.88
C HIS A 2 22.65 -24.03 -56.52
N ASP A 3 21.43 -24.51 -56.33
CA ASP A 3 20.31 -23.72 -55.89
C ASP A 3 20.50 -23.46 -54.40
N ASP A 4 20.98 -22.25 -54.07
CA ASP A 4 21.02 -21.73 -52.70
C ASP A 4 19.58 -21.58 -52.20
N VAL A 5 19.09 -22.63 -51.55
CA VAL A 5 17.83 -22.61 -50.79
C VAL A 5 18.05 -21.73 -49.57
N SER A 6 17.82 -20.43 -49.78
CA SER A 6 17.79 -19.42 -48.73
C SER A 6 16.75 -19.81 -47.68
N ALA A 7 17.21 -20.15 -46.48
CA ALA A 7 16.36 -20.44 -45.34
C ALA A 7 15.46 -19.22 -45.05
N PRO A 8 14.17 -19.43 -44.73
CA PRO A 8 13.28 -18.32 -44.39
C PRO A 8 13.83 -17.60 -43.15
N PRO A 9 13.86 -16.26 -43.15
CA PRO A 9 14.31 -15.50 -41.99
C PRO A 9 13.43 -15.89 -40.81
N ALA A 10 14.07 -16.34 -39.72
CA ALA A 10 13.41 -16.57 -38.46
C ALA A 10 12.63 -15.30 -38.10
N LEU A 11 11.31 -15.36 -38.27
CA LEU A 11 10.37 -14.41 -37.69
C LEU A 11 10.52 -14.58 -36.18
N HIS A 12 11.48 -13.88 -35.62
CA HIS A 12 11.46 -13.48 -34.23
C HIS A 12 10.19 -12.66 -34.08
N VAL A 13 9.09 -13.36 -33.78
CA VAL A 13 7.90 -12.79 -33.17
C VAL A 13 8.36 -12.30 -31.81
N GLU A 14 9.04 -11.16 -31.83
CA GLU A 14 9.11 -10.23 -30.73
C GLU A 14 7.66 -9.89 -30.46
N ALA A 15 7.02 -10.72 -29.63
CA ALA A 15 5.70 -10.49 -29.11
C ALA A 15 5.83 -9.14 -28.40
N ALA A 16 5.50 -8.08 -29.14
CA ALA A 16 5.57 -6.71 -28.69
C ALA A 16 4.79 -6.68 -27.39
N GLN A 17 5.53 -6.70 -26.28
CA GLN A 17 5.03 -6.37 -24.97
C GLN A 17 4.73 -4.88 -25.05
N LEU A 18 3.63 -4.55 -25.72
CA LEU A 18 3.04 -3.23 -25.70
C LEU A 18 2.92 -2.90 -24.21
N PRO A 19 3.61 -1.85 -23.72
CA PRO A 19 3.49 -1.46 -22.33
C PRO A 19 1.99 -1.30 -22.08
N LYS A 20 1.44 -2.16 -21.23
CA LYS A 20 0.00 -2.30 -20.99
C LYS A 20 -0.45 -1.11 -20.14
N GLN A 21 -0.29 0.09 -20.66
CA GLN A 21 -0.69 1.35 -20.09
C GLN A 21 -2.17 1.55 -20.39
N TYR A 22 -3.00 0.98 -19.52
CA TYR A 22 -4.40 1.40 -19.42
C TYR A 22 -4.48 2.79 -18.78
N PRO A 23 -5.50 3.60 -19.12
CA PRO A 23 -5.67 4.90 -18.50
C PRO A 23 -5.90 4.76 -17.00
N LEU A 24 -5.27 5.63 -16.21
CA LEU A 24 -5.31 5.62 -14.73
C LEU A 24 -6.74 5.60 -14.18
N GLN A 25 -7.65 6.32 -14.83
CA GLN A 25 -9.08 6.37 -14.50
C GLN A 25 -9.74 4.99 -14.53
N LEU A 26 -9.36 4.14 -15.49
CA LEU A 26 -9.91 2.81 -15.64
C LEU A 26 -9.40 1.88 -14.53
N GLY A 27 -8.11 1.96 -14.19
CA GLY A 27 -7.54 1.19 -13.08
C GLY A 27 -8.22 1.53 -11.74
N LEU A 28 -8.48 2.81 -11.52
CA LEU A 28 -9.15 3.31 -10.32
C LEU A 28 -10.62 2.89 -10.28
N ALA A 29 -11.32 2.94 -11.41
CA ALA A 29 -12.69 2.45 -11.53
C ALA A 29 -12.80 0.94 -11.25
N TYR A 30 -11.85 0.13 -11.76
CA TYR A 30 -11.80 -1.30 -11.45
C TYR A 30 -11.54 -1.55 -9.97
N LEU A 31 -10.62 -0.83 -9.35
CA LEU A 31 -10.31 -0.97 -7.92
C LEU A 31 -11.54 -0.65 -7.07
N LEU A 32 -12.26 0.43 -7.38
CA LEU A 32 -13.51 0.80 -6.71
C LEU A 32 -14.62 -0.24 -6.93
N LEU A 33 -14.81 -0.70 -8.17
CA LEU A 33 -15.84 -1.68 -8.52
C LEU A 33 -15.60 -3.00 -7.79
N VAL A 34 -14.39 -3.54 -7.85
CA VAL A 34 -14.05 -4.81 -7.20
C VAL A 34 -14.13 -4.68 -5.68
N GLY A 35 -13.60 -3.60 -5.12
CA GLY A 35 -13.71 -3.32 -3.68
C GLY A 35 -15.17 -3.24 -3.23
N TYR A 36 -16.04 -2.60 -4.01
CA TYR A 36 -17.47 -2.53 -3.74
C TYR A 36 -18.16 -3.89 -3.81
N LEU A 37 -17.88 -4.70 -4.84
CA LEU A 37 -18.46 -6.04 -4.98
C LEU A 37 -18.05 -6.95 -3.81
N VAL A 38 -16.77 -6.96 -3.43
CA VAL A 38 -16.30 -7.77 -2.30
C VAL A 38 -16.86 -7.26 -0.97
N ARG A 39 -16.96 -5.94 -0.79
CA ARG A 39 -17.67 -5.38 0.37
C ARG A 39 -19.09 -5.91 0.45
N THR A 40 -19.86 -5.84 -0.64
CA THR A 40 -21.26 -6.31 -0.68
C THR A 40 -21.36 -7.80 -0.37
N LEU A 41 -20.44 -8.61 -0.88
CA LEU A 41 -20.34 -10.04 -0.56
C LEU A 41 -20.05 -10.28 0.93
N PHE A 42 -19.11 -9.55 1.54
CA PHE A 42 -18.80 -9.71 2.96
C PHE A 42 -19.98 -9.29 3.85
N VAL A 43 -20.65 -8.20 3.48
CA VAL A 43 -21.85 -7.76 4.19
C VAL A 43 -22.99 -8.79 4.07
N SER A 44 -23.18 -9.41 2.91
CA SER A 44 -24.21 -10.45 2.74
C SER A 44 -23.91 -11.73 3.52
N LEU A 45 -22.63 -12.01 3.80
CA LEU A 45 -22.18 -13.10 4.68
C LEU A 45 -22.12 -12.71 6.16
N CYS A 46 -22.55 -11.51 6.54
CA CYS A 46 -22.43 -10.96 7.89
C CYS A 46 -20.98 -10.89 8.42
N LEU A 47 -19.99 -10.79 7.53
CA LEU A 47 -18.58 -10.63 7.87
C LEU A 47 -18.19 -9.13 7.91
N PRO A 48 -17.12 -8.76 8.66
CA PRO A 48 -16.62 -7.40 8.67
C PRO A 48 -16.17 -6.97 7.26
N ALA A 49 -16.86 -5.99 6.67
CA ALA A 49 -16.59 -5.49 5.32
C ALA A 49 -15.13 -5.03 5.11
N SER A 50 -14.51 -4.49 6.15
CA SER A 50 -13.12 -4.01 6.13
C SER A 50 -12.14 -5.13 5.77
N VAL A 51 -12.37 -6.36 6.23
CA VAL A 51 -11.50 -7.52 5.94
C VAL A 51 -11.53 -7.83 4.44
N GLY A 52 -12.72 -7.82 3.83
CA GLY A 52 -12.87 -8.06 2.40
C GLY A 52 -12.15 -7.01 1.56
N VAL A 53 -12.30 -5.73 1.91
CA VAL A 53 -11.60 -4.63 1.21
C VAL A 53 -10.08 -4.75 1.36
N ILE A 54 -9.56 -5.08 2.55
CA ILE A 54 -8.12 -5.28 2.77
C ILE A 54 -7.59 -6.45 1.92
N LEU A 55 -8.30 -7.58 1.89
CA LEU A 55 -7.93 -8.74 1.08
C LEU A 55 -7.93 -8.41 -0.42
N THR A 56 -8.87 -7.60 -0.90
CA THR A 56 -8.83 -7.13 -2.28
C THR A 56 -7.64 -6.23 -2.55
N GLY A 57 -7.33 -5.26 -1.68
CA GLY A 57 -6.15 -4.42 -1.84
C GLY A 57 -4.85 -5.23 -1.86
N TRP A 58 -4.74 -6.23 -0.99
CA TRP A 58 -3.61 -7.15 -0.99
C TRP A 58 -3.51 -7.97 -2.27
N SER A 59 -4.62 -8.56 -2.73
CA SER A 59 -4.66 -9.38 -3.95
C SER A 59 -4.32 -8.57 -5.20
N PHE A 60 -4.76 -7.31 -5.26
CA PHE A 60 -4.51 -6.40 -6.38
C PHE A 60 -3.12 -5.75 -6.33
N SER A 61 -2.37 -5.87 -5.23
CA SER A 61 -1.02 -5.28 -5.12
C SER A 61 -0.06 -5.78 -6.21
N TYR A 62 -0.25 -7.00 -6.71
CA TYR A 62 0.54 -7.59 -7.79
C TYR A 62 0.18 -7.08 -9.19
N PHE A 63 -0.99 -6.46 -9.36
CA PHE A 63 -1.53 -6.03 -10.66
C PHE A 63 -1.57 -4.52 -10.84
N ILE A 64 -1.31 -3.75 -9.78
CA ILE A 64 -1.40 -2.29 -9.78
C ILE A 64 -0.13 -1.66 -10.35
N GLN A 65 -0.30 -0.68 -11.24
CA GLN A 65 0.78 0.14 -11.79
C GLN A 65 1.34 1.12 -10.74
N GLU A 66 2.63 1.44 -10.83
CA GLU A 66 3.32 2.38 -9.94
C GLU A 66 2.64 3.76 -9.88
N ASP A 67 2.09 4.24 -10.99
CA ASP A 67 1.41 5.55 -11.07
C ASP A 67 0.17 5.65 -10.17
N ILE A 68 -0.50 4.52 -9.90
CA ILE A 68 -1.66 4.48 -9.00
C ILE A 68 -1.21 4.71 -7.54
N PHE A 69 0.01 4.29 -7.18
CA PHE A 69 0.55 4.54 -5.85
C PHE A 69 0.81 6.03 -5.61
N VAL A 70 1.18 6.79 -6.64
CA VAL A 70 1.34 8.25 -6.53
C VAL A 70 -0.01 8.93 -6.27
N GLY A 71 -1.08 8.47 -6.93
CA GLY A 71 -2.44 8.98 -6.70
C GLY A 71 -3.07 8.52 -5.39
N ARG A 72 -2.56 7.43 -4.78
CA ARG A 72 -3.13 6.82 -3.57
C ARG A 72 -3.20 7.81 -2.41
N ASP A 73 -2.14 8.58 -2.17
CA ASP A 73 -2.07 9.45 -0.99
C ASP A 73 -3.10 10.57 -1.08
N MET A 74 -3.33 11.13 -2.29
CA MET A 74 -4.39 12.11 -2.55
C MET A 74 -5.80 11.51 -2.40
N LEU A 75 -6.02 10.29 -2.90
CA LEU A 75 -7.29 9.58 -2.72
C LEU A 75 -7.56 9.23 -1.26
N GLN A 76 -6.52 8.87 -0.51
CA GLN A 76 -6.61 8.57 0.91
C GLN A 76 -6.96 9.82 1.70
N GLU A 77 -6.36 10.96 1.39
CA GLU A 77 -6.70 12.25 1.99
C GLU A 77 -8.16 12.62 1.69
N LEU A 78 -8.59 12.50 0.43
CA LEU A 78 -9.97 12.75 0.03
C LEU A 78 -10.96 11.81 0.74
N ALA A 79 -10.63 10.51 0.81
CA ALA A 79 -11.46 9.51 1.50
C ALA A 79 -11.55 9.81 3.00
N PHE A 80 -10.45 10.19 3.63
CA PHE A 80 -10.42 10.59 5.04
C PHE A 80 -11.28 11.83 5.27
N PHE A 81 -11.18 12.84 4.41
CA PHE A 81 -12.02 14.03 4.45
C PHE A 81 -13.51 13.71 4.31
N LEU A 82 -13.88 12.87 3.34
CA LEU A 82 -15.28 12.45 3.14
C LEU A 82 -15.83 11.66 4.33
N VAL A 83 -15.02 10.80 4.94
CA VAL A 83 -15.40 10.05 6.15
C VAL A 83 -15.61 11.01 7.32
N LEU A 84 -14.71 11.97 7.55
CA LEU A 84 -14.87 12.99 8.59
C LEU A 84 -16.08 13.87 8.36
N LEU A 85 -16.33 14.28 7.11
CA LEU A 85 -17.50 15.07 6.76
C LEU A 85 -18.79 14.30 7.04
N THR A 86 -18.84 13.02 6.64
CA THR A 86 -20.01 12.16 6.85
C THR A 86 -20.26 11.94 8.35
N ALA A 87 -19.20 11.61 9.11
CA ALA A 87 -19.29 11.46 10.56
C ALA A 87 -19.73 12.76 11.25
N GLY A 88 -19.25 13.92 10.78
CA GLY A 88 -19.65 15.23 11.29
C GLY A 88 -21.13 15.57 11.00
N LEU A 89 -21.67 15.10 9.87
CA LEU A 89 -23.09 15.27 9.53
C LEU A 89 -24.01 14.30 10.27
N GLU A 90 -23.54 13.09 10.59
CA GLU A 90 -24.30 12.08 11.32
C GLU A 90 -24.47 12.46 12.81
N ILE A 91 -23.51 13.19 13.37
CA ILE A 91 -23.55 13.61 14.77
C ILE A 91 -24.41 14.87 14.93
N SER A 92 -25.62 14.70 15.44
CA SER A 92 -26.46 15.82 15.86
C SER A 92 -25.91 16.47 17.14
N ILE A 93 -25.65 17.78 17.06
CA ILE A 93 -25.10 18.60 18.17
C ILE A 93 -25.95 18.49 19.44
N LEU A 94 -27.25 18.25 19.29
CA LEU A 94 -28.19 18.13 20.42
C LEU A 94 -27.92 16.90 21.30
N HIS A 95 -27.20 15.90 20.80
CA HIS A 95 -26.87 14.68 21.56
C HIS A 95 -25.46 14.69 22.16
N LEU A 96 -24.66 15.75 21.95
CA LEU A 96 -23.32 15.85 22.52
C LEU A 96 -23.41 16.09 24.04
N LYS A 97 -23.05 15.07 24.81
CA LYS A 97 -22.80 15.19 26.24
C LYS A 97 -21.29 15.28 26.49
N PRO A 98 -20.83 16.10 27.44
CA PRO A 98 -19.39 16.33 27.68
C PRO A 98 -18.64 15.07 28.08
N TYR A 99 -19.30 14.07 28.67
CA TYR A 99 -18.65 12.81 29.04
C TYR A 99 -18.15 12.02 27.81
N PHE A 100 -18.79 12.14 26.64
CA PHE A 100 -18.32 11.47 25.42
C PHE A 100 -16.96 12.00 25.00
N PHE A 101 -16.72 13.30 25.20
CA PHE A 101 -15.43 13.91 24.91
C PHE A 101 -14.34 13.34 25.82
N VAL A 102 -14.62 13.19 27.12
CA VAL A 102 -13.66 12.59 28.07
C VAL A 102 -13.40 11.11 27.73
N LEU A 103 -14.46 10.35 27.43
CA LEU A 103 -14.35 8.93 27.06
C LEU A 103 -13.63 8.72 25.73
N ALA A 104 -13.64 9.67 24.80
CA ALA A 104 -12.88 9.60 23.56
C ALA A 104 -11.43 10.11 23.74
N LEU A 105 -11.25 11.24 24.44
CA LEU A 105 -9.96 11.91 24.56
C LEU A 105 -8.98 11.15 25.46
N VAL A 106 -9.44 10.63 26.60
CA VAL A 106 -8.57 9.96 27.57
C VAL A 106 -7.91 8.70 26.98
N PRO A 107 -8.65 7.74 26.37
CA PRO A 107 -8.00 6.57 25.78
C PRO A 107 -7.12 6.95 24.58
N CYS A 108 -7.56 7.86 23.71
CA CYS A 108 -6.73 8.31 22.57
C CYS A 108 -5.42 8.94 23.03
N THR A 109 -5.44 9.83 24.04
CA THR A 109 -4.22 10.45 24.54
C THR A 109 -3.34 9.45 25.29
N ALA A 110 -3.91 8.50 26.02
CA ALA A 110 -3.17 7.42 26.66
C ALA A 110 -2.50 6.48 25.64
N GLU A 111 -3.19 6.10 24.57
CA GLU A 111 -2.63 5.30 23.48
C GLU A 111 -1.50 6.02 22.74
N LEU A 112 -1.71 7.30 22.39
CA LEU A 112 -0.68 8.13 21.76
C LEU A 112 0.54 8.29 22.68
N LEU A 113 0.33 8.48 23.98
CA LEU A 113 1.40 8.56 24.97
C LEU A 113 2.15 7.24 25.11
N ALA A 114 1.45 6.11 25.09
CA ALA A 114 2.05 4.78 25.14
C ALA A 114 2.91 4.50 23.89
N ILE A 115 2.41 4.85 22.70
CA ILE A 115 3.16 4.74 21.44
C ILE A 115 4.39 5.66 21.47
N ALA A 116 4.22 6.90 21.94
CA ALA A 116 5.31 7.87 22.07
C ALA A 116 6.36 7.45 23.10
N ALA A 117 5.98 6.77 24.18
CA ALA A 117 6.91 6.25 25.19
C ALA A 117 7.62 4.96 24.70
N TYR A 118 6.96 4.14 23.87
CA TYR A 118 7.53 2.91 23.32
C TYR A 118 8.46 3.16 22.12
N SER A 119 8.18 4.17 21.29
CA SER A 119 8.97 4.50 20.10
C SER A 119 10.46 4.78 20.36
N PRO A 120 10.86 5.54 21.40
CA PRO A 120 12.26 5.77 21.76
C PRO A 120 13.04 4.49 22.09
N ARG A 121 12.39 3.48 22.70
CA ARG A 121 13.05 2.19 22.99
C ARG A 121 13.33 1.38 21.73
N ARG A 122 12.50 1.53 20.69
CA ARG A 122 12.64 0.78 19.43
C ARG A 122 13.56 1.50 18.43
N SER A 123 13.59 2.84 18.43
CA SER A 123 14.48 3.62 17.56
C SER A 123 15.96 3.43 17.91
N SER A 124 16.31 3.28 19.19
CA SER A 124 17.69 2.92 19.58
C SER A 124 18.10 1.53 19.10
N CYS A 125 17.18 0.56 19.08
CA CYS A 125 17.45 -0.81 18.62
C CYS A 125 17.54 -0.88 17.08
N TRP A 126 16.69 -0.15 16.36
CA TRP A 126 16.75 -0.06 14.90
C TRP A 126 18.00 0.70 14.41
N PHE A 127 18.41 1.75 15.10
CA PHE A 127 19.65 2.47 14.79
C PHE A 127 20.89 1.59 15.05
N GLN A 128 20.88 0.83 16.15
CA GLN A 128 21.91 -0.19 16.46
C GLN A 128 21.98 -1.30 15.39
N LEU A 129 20.84 -1.86 15.00
CA LEU A 129 20.78 -2.92 13.98
C LEU A 129 21.27 -2.41 12.62
N LYS A 130 20.91 -1.18 12.23
CA LYS A 130 21.38 -0.55 11.00
C LYS A 130 22.88 -0.28 11.04
N SER A 131 23.44 0.14 12.18
CA SER A 131 24.90 0.31 12.33
C SER A 131 25.68 -1.00 12.27
N HIS A 132 25.09 -2.12 12.74
CA HIS A 132 25.74 -3.43 12.68
C HIS A 132 25.77 -3.99 11.25
N VAL A 133 24.67 -3.85 10.49
CA VAL A 133 24.59 -4.31 9.09
C VAL A 133 25.50 -3.48 8.17
N VAL A 134 25.57 -2.16 8.37
CA VAL A 134 26.49 -1.29 7.60
C VAL A 134 27.96 -1.62 7.92
N GLY A 135 28.26 -2.05 9.15
CA GLY A 135 29.60 -2.49 9.53
C GLY A 135 30.04 -3.81 8.89
N GLU A 136 29.13 -4.77 8.67
CA GLU A 136 29.46 -6.04 8.01
C GLU A 136 29.72 -5.89 6.51
N GLY A 137 28.95 -5.04 5.82
CA GLY A 137 29.18 -4.76 4.40
C GLY A 137 30.59 -4.21 4.11
N GLN A 138 31.09 -3.30 4.95
CA GLN A 138 32.46 -2.79 4.82
C GLN A 138 33.55 -3.82 5.16
N ARG A 139 33.22 -4.86 5.93
CA ARG A 139 34.18 -5.90 6.32
C ARG A 139 34.37 -6.92 5.21
N GLU A 140 33.29 -7.29 4.51
CA GLU A 140 33.38 -8.14 3.31
C GLU A 140 34.10 -7.43 2.15
N GLU A 141 33.86 -6.13 1.97
CA GLU A 141 34.47 -5.35 0.90
C GLU A 141 35.99 -5.17 1.09
N ARG A 142 36.46 -5.20 2.34
CA ARG A 142 37.90 -5.16 2.68
C ARG A 142 38.61 -6.50 2.44
N LEU A 143 37.91 -7.62 2.61
CA LEU A 143 38.42 -8.97 2.35
C LEU A 143 38.50 -9.31 0.86
N ARG A 144 37.74 -8.61 0.01
CA ARG A 144 37.80 -8.77 -1.47
C ARG A 144 38.91 -7.96 -2.15
N ARG A 145 39.68 -7.14 -1.44
CA ARG A 145 40.81 -6.44 -2.06
C ARG A 145 42.01 -7.39 -2.19
N PRO A 146 42.49 -7.69 -3.41
CA PRO A 146 43.70 -8.46 -3.60
C PRO A 146 44.89 -7.67 -3.06
N TRP A 147 45.82 -8.37 -2.38
CA TRP A 147 47.07 -7.81 -1.88
C TRP A 147 47.94 -7.41 -3.07
N THR A 148 47.94 -6.12 -3.38
CA THR A 148 48.90 -5.48 -4.29
C THR A 148 50.15 -5.07 -3.54
#